data_AF-A0A351STW1-F1
#
_entry.id   AF-A0A351STW1-F1
#
_cell.length_a   1.000
_cell.length_b   1.000
_cell.length_c   1.000
_cell.angle_alpha   90.00
_cell.angle_beta   90.00
_cell.angle_gamma   90.00
#
_symmetry.space_group_name_H-M   'P 1'
#
loop_
_entity.id
_entity.type
_entity.pdbx_description
1 polymer ?
#
loop_
_entity_poly.entity_id
_entity_poly.type
_entity_poly.pdbx_seq_one_letter_code
_entity_poly.pdbx_strand_id
1 'polypeptide(L)'
;MGILSKLFGFKPTMDKWPAISADIAGGLEVVRKRWFETGVSFLEDATKGDKPLQIKIVCRTLGGEADSAIKAYQLLLTSGFLAQHSYIPRPDGKDFADILYAQVCGTNIRETMRYLERYIEVQQDRGTQLFRLASDIARYITGSEASLAESMILTSIIPIYVDFTHMAVAYAFRDHNTLRELRSKVRSV
;
A
#
# COMPACT_ATOMS: atom_id res chain seq x y z
N MET A 1 19.50 3.44 28.64
CA MET A 1 18.81 4.75 28.60
C MET A 1 17.73 4.74 27.51
N GLY A 2 16.59 4.07 27.72
CA GLY A 2 15.65 3.80 26.61
C GLY A 2 14.17 3.67 26.97
N ILE A 3 13.74 4.11 28.15
CA ILE A 3 12.35 3.94 28.63
C ILE A 3 11.54 5.25 28.54
N LEU A 4 12.20 6.41 28.43
CA LEU A 4 11.52 7.71 28.47
C LEU A 4 11.07 8.26 27.10
N SER A 5 11.54 7.71 25.97
CA SER A 5 11.12 8.19 24.64
C SER A 5 9.69 7.78 24.24
N LYS A 6 9.08 6.83 24.96
CA LYS A 6 7.69 6.39 24.73
C LYS A 6 6.64 7.24 25.46
N LEU A 7 7.04 8.15 26.35
CA LEU A 7 6.11 8.96 27.16
C LEU A 7 5.61 10.23 26.45
N PHE A 8 6.23 10.62 25.34
CA PHE A 8 5.84 11.80 24.55
C PHE A 8 5.47 11.41 23.10
N GLY A 9 4.83 10.25 22.92
CA GLY A 9 4.20 9.93 21.65
C GLY A 9 3.11 10.96 21.37
N PHE A 10 3.29 11.80 20.36
CA PHE A 10 2.27 12.73 19.88
C PHE A 10 1.03 11.91 19.49
N LYS A 11 0.01 11.93 20.35
CA LYS A 11 -1.30 11.37 20.04
C LYS A 11 -2.15 12.53 19.51
N PRO A 12 -2.50 12.55 18.22
CA PRO A 12 -3.27 13.64 17.67
C PRO A 12 -4.67 13.64 18.30
N THR A 13 -5.11 14.83 18.67
CA THR A 13 -6.49 15.10 19.05
C THR A 13 -7.41 14.95 17.83
N MET A 14 -8.69 14.64 18.07
CA MET A 14 -9.66 14.31 17.01
C MET A 14 -9.79 15.40 15.94
N ASP A 15 -9.64 16.67 16.31
CA ASP A 15 -9.66 17.82 15.38
C ASP A 15 -8.57 17.75 14.31
N LYS A 16 -7.47 17.04 14.57
CA LYS A 16 -6.36 16.87 13.63
C LYS A 16 -6.51 15.68 12.70
N TRP A 17 -7.44 14.76 13.00
CA TRP A 17 -7.58 13.52 12.23
C TRP A 17 -7.91 13.77 10.76
N PRO A 18 -8.81 14.69 10.37
CA PRO A 18 -9.07 14.96 8.96
C PRO A 18 -7.80 15.39 8.19
N ALA A 19 -6.97 16.25 8.79
CA ALA A 19 -5.72 16.69 8.19
C ALA A 19 -4.71 15.54 8.07
N ILE A 20 -4.54 14.74 9.12
CA ILE A 20 -3.64 13.58 9.11
C ILE A 20 -4.11 12.54 8.08
N SER A 21 -5.40 12.24 8.03
CA SER A 21 -5.97 11.30 7.05
C SER A 21 -5.81 11.81 5.62
N ALA A 22 -5.94 13.12 5.38
CA ALA A 22 -5.67 13.72 4.07
C ALA A 22 -4.18 13.61 3.68
N ASP A 23 -3.25 13.88 4.62
CA ASP A 23 -1.82 13.74 4.40
C ASP A 23 -1.43 12.28 4.09
N ILE A 24 -2.01 11.31 4.82
CA ILE A 24 -1.85 9.89 4.52
C ILE A 24 -2.39 9.59 3.12
N ALA A 25 -3.63 9.97 2.82
CA ALA A 25 -4.26 9.67 1.54
C ALA A 25 -3.45 10.22 0.34
N GLY A 26 -2.94 11.45 0.47
CA GLY A 26 -2.06 12.08 -0.52
C GLY A 26 -0.71 11.36 -0.67
N GLY A 27 -0.09 10.98 0.45
CA GLY A 27 1.14 10.18 0.43
C GLY A 27 0.93 8.81 -0.22
N LEU A 28 -0.14 8.11 0.14
CA LEU A 28 -0.53 6.84 -0.47
C LEU A 28 -0.79 6.98 -1.97
N GLU A 29 -1.30 8.13 -2.43
CA GLU A 29 -1.52 8.41 -3.85
C GLU A 29 -0.24 8.43 -4.66
N VAL A 30 0.75 9.15 -4.17
CA VAL A 30 2.06 9.21 -4.81
C VAL A 30 2.68 7.81 -4.86
N VAL A 31 2.56 7.05 -3.77
CA VAL A 31 3.11 5.69 -3.68
C VAL A 31 2.41 4.75 -4.67
N ARG A 32 1.08 4.73 -4.74
CA ARG A 32 0.33 3.80 -5.62
C ARG A 32 0.56 4.09 -7.11
N LYS A 33 0.64 5.36 -7.50
CA LYS A 33 0.97 5.76 -8.88
C LYS A 33 2.34 5.21 -9.28
N ARG A 34 3.36 5.47 -8.47
CA ARG A 34 4.72 4.96 -8.70
C ARG A 34 4.79 3.44 -8.69
N TRP A 35 4.07 2.78 -7.80
CA TRP A 35 4.00 1.33 -7.76
C TRP A 35 3.48 0.77 -9.07
N PHE A 36 2.34 1.26 -9.53
CA PHE A 36 1.76 0.80 -10.78
C PHE A 36 2.68 1.05 -11.98
N GLU A 37 3.24 2.26 -12.09
CA GLU A 37 4.19 2.63 -13.15
C GLU A 37 5.41 1.70 -13.18
N THR A 38 6.01 1.41 -12.02
CA THR A 38 7.14 0.47 -11.92
C THR A 38 6.73 -0.96 -12.28
N GLY A 39 5.52 -1.39 -11.89
CA GLY A 39 4.99 -2.69 -12.30
C GLY A 39 4.84 -2.82 -13.82
N VAL A 40 4.29 -1.79 -14.48
CA VAL A 40 4.21 -1.73 -15.94
C VAL A 40 5.61 -1.80 -16.56
N SER A 41 6.56 -1.00 -16.07
CA SER A 41 7.95 -1.00 -16.58
C SER A 41 8.59 -2.38 -16.47
N PHE A 42 8.44 -3.06 -15.33
CA PHE A 42 9.03 -4.38 -15.11
C PHE A 42 8.46 -5.43 -16.06
N LEU A 43 7.15 -5.40 -16.31
CA LEU A 43 6.52 -6.28 -17.28
C LEU A 43 6.96 -5.96 -18.71
N GLU A 44 7.11 -4.68 -19.06
CA GLU A 44 7.63 -4.27 -20.37
C GLU A 44 9.09 -4.71 -20.58
N ASP A 45 9.94 -4.61 -19.55
CA ASP A 45 11.33 -5.04 -19.64
C ASP A 45 11.46 -6.56 -19.79
N ALA A 46 10.56 -7.32 -19.15
CA ALA A 46 10.48 -8.77 -19.33
C ALA A 46 10.15 -9.20 -20.78
N THR A 47 9.62 -8.30 -21.61
CA THR A 47 9.39 -8.57 -23.06
C THR A 47 10.62 -8.30 -23.93
N LYS A 48 11.68 -7.69 -23.39
CA LYS A 48 12.86 -7.23 -24.13
C LYS A 48 14.15 -7.97 -23.79
N GLY A 49 14.16 -8.79 -22.75
CA GLY A 49 15.35 -9.51 -22.27
C GLY A 49 15.79 -10.68 -23.14
N ASP A 50 16.87 -11.35 -22.74
CA ASP A 50 17.49 -12.49 -23.46
C ASP A 50 16.54 -13.68 -23.68
N LYS A 51 15.55 -13.84 -22.81
CA LYS A 51 14.44 -14.80 -22.95
C LYS A 51 13.12 -14.04 -22.80
N PRO A 52 12.64 -13.38 -23.87
CA PRO A 52 11.53 -12.47 -23.77
C PRO A 52 10.23 -13.22 -23.49
N LEU A 53 9.48 -12.76 -22.49
CA LEU A 53 8.14 -13.25 -22.21
C LEU A 53 7.15 -12.61 -23.19
N GLN A 54 6.17 -13.39 -23.62
CA GLN A 54 5.08 -12.93 -24.47
C GLN A 54 3.99 -12.30 -23.61
N ILE A 55 4.22 -11.07 -23.15
CA ILE A 55 3.28 -10.32 -22.32
C ILE A 55 2.65 -9.20 -23.15
N LYS A 56 1.32 -9.20 -23.25
CA LYS A 56 0.57 -8.13 -23.89
C LYS A 56 0.20 -7.08 -22.86
N ILE A 57 0.70 -5.85 -23.01
CA ILE A 57 0.37 -4.72 -22.13
C ILE A 57 -0.74 -3.87 -22.75
N VAL A 58 -1.93 -3.89 -22.14
CA VAL A 58 -3.12 -3.14 -22.61
C VAL A 58 -3.38 -1.88 -21.78
N CYS A 59 -3.06 -1.87 -20.48
CA CYS A 59 -3.25 -0.73 -19.60
C CYS A 59 -1.92 -0.22 -19.06
N ARG A 60 -1.59 1.05 -19.32
CA ARG A 60 -0.37 1.72 -18.84
C ARG A 60 -0.62 2.79 -17.80
N THR A 61 -1.88 3.09 -17.52
CA THR A 61 -2.29 4.11 -16.55
C THR A 61 -3.06 3.46 -15.42
N LEU A 62 -2.77 3.91 -14.20
CA LEU A 62 -3.47 3.44 -13.01
C LEU A 62 -4.94 3.86 -13.07
N GLY A 63 -5.84 2.91 -12.84
CA GLY A 63 -7.28 3.14 -12.80
C GLY A 63 -8.05 1.87 -12.46
N GLY A 64 -9.38 1.99 -12.48
CA GLY A 64 -10.32 0.87 -12.35
C GLY A 64 -10.02 -0.07 -11.19
N GLU A 65 -9.98 -1.37 -11.52
CA GLU A 65 -9.73 -2.45 -10.57
C GLU A 65 -8.34 -2.39 -9.92
N ALA A 66 -7.29 -2.02 -10.67
CA ALA A 66 -5.94 -1.93 -10.12
C ALA A 66 -5.80 -0.83 -9.05
N ASP A 67 -6.42 0.33 -9.26
CA ASP A 67 -6.44 1.40 -8.25
C ASP A 67 -7.16 0.95 -6.98
N SER A 68 -8.29 0.26 -7.12
CA SER A 68 -9.05 -0.27 -5.99
C SER A 68 -8.28 -1.37 -5.24
N ALA A 69 -7.62 -2.28 -5.95
CA ALA A 69 -6.77 -3.33 -5.39
C ALA A 69 -5.58 -2.75 -4.60
N ILE A 70 -4.83 -1.80 -5.19
CA ILE A 70 -3.69 -1.18 -4.49
C ILE A 70 -4.16 -0.39 -3.27
N LYS A 71 -5.25 0.39 -3.38
CA LYS A 71 -5.83 1.12 -2.24
C LYS A 71 -6.21 0.17 -1.11
N ALA A 72 -6.89 -0.93 -1.42
CA ALA A 72 -7.28 -1.93 -0.43
C ALA A 72 -6.07 -2.49 0.31
N TYR A 73 -5.02 -2.83 -0.42
CA TYR A 73 -3.79 -3.32 0.19
C TYR A 73 -3.09 -2.25 1.04
N GLN A 74 -3.01 -1.01 0.56
CA GLN A 74 -2.44 0.10 1.33
C GLN A 74 -3.25 0.39 2.61
N LEU A 75 -4.57 0.26 2.58
CA LEU A 75 -5.41 0.40 3.77
C LEU A 75 -5.13 -0.71 4.79
N LEU A 76 -5.00 -1.96 4.33
CA LEU A 76 -4.61 -3.08 5.20
C LEU A 76 -3.27 -2.84 5.90
N LEU A 77 -2.24 -2.44 5.12
CA LEU A 77 -0.92 -2.10 5.65
C LEU A 77 -0.99 -0.93 6.64
N THR A 78 -1.72 0.13 6.27
CA THR A 78 -1.87 1.33 7.09
C THR A 78 -2.55 0.99 8.41
N SER A 79 -3.65 0.22 8.40
CA SER A 79 -4.33 -0.21 9.62
C SER A 79 -3.42 -1.02 10.54
N GLY A 80 -2.65 -1.97 10.00
CA GLY A 80 -1.66 -2.73 10.77
C GLY A 80 -0.57 -1.83 11.38
N PHE A 81 -0.06 -0.89 10.59
CA PHE A 81 1.01 0.01 10.99
C PHE A 81 0.57 1.02 12.07
N LEU A 82 -0.61 1.62 11.91
CA LEU A 82 -1.24 2.50 12.92
C LEU A 82 -1.37 1.78 14.27
N ALA A 83 -1.81 0.51 14.26
CA ALA A 83 -1.97 -0.30 15.46
C ALA A 83 -0.62 -0.66 16.10
N GLN A 84 0.36 -1.09 15.28
CA GLN A 84 1.70 -1.46 15.74
C GLN A 84 2.41 -0.29 16.43
N HIS A 85 2.27 0.93 15.89
CA HIS A 85 2.90 2.13 16.43
C HIS A 85 2.01 2.87 17.45
N SER A 86 0.79 2.39 17.70
CA SER A 86 -0.17 3.01 18.63
C SER A 86 -0.42 4.49 18.33
N TYR A 87 -0.43 4.86 17.04
CA TYR A 87 -0.64 6.23 16.59
C TYR A 87 -2.03 6.75 16.92
N ILE A 88 -3.03 5.86 16.97
CA ILE A 88 -4.39 6.15 17.39
C ILE A 88 -4.74 5.23 18.57
N PRO A 89 -5.36 5.75 19.66
CA PRO A 89 -5.86 4.91 20.74
C PRO A 89 -6.85 3.85 20.24
N ARG A 90 -6.85 2.65 20.83
CA ARG A 90 -7.74 1.56 20.40
C ARG A 90 -9.24 1.92 20.36
N PRO A 91 -9.80 2.64 21.35
CA PRO A 91 -11.22 3.03 21.32
C PRO A 91 -11.58 3.91 20.11
N ASP A 92 -10.60 4.70 19.66
CA ASP A 92 -10.73 5.73 18.63
C ASP A 92 -10.44 5.19 17.22
N GLY A 93 -9.93 3.95 17.12
CA GLY A 93 -9.41 3.40 15.88
C GLY A 93 -10.44 3.28 14.77
N LYS A 94 -11.71 2.98 15.11
CA LYS A 94 -12.79 2.87 14.14
C LYS A 94 -13.09 4.22 13.50
N ASP A 95 -13.26 5.26 14.31
CA ASP A 95 -13.64 6.59 13.82
C ASP A 95 -12.54 7.20 12.96
N PHE A 96 -11.27 7.01 13.35
CA PHE A 96 -10.15 7.40 12.51
C PHE A 96 -10.11 6.61 11.18
N ALA A 97 -10.37 5.30 11.23
CA ALA A 97 -10.39 4.46 10.04
C ALA A 97 -11.50 4.88 9.06
N ASP A 98 -12.70 5.21 9.55
CA ASP A 98 -13.81 5.67 8.72
C ASP A 98 -13.43 6.96 7.94
N ILE A 99 -12.81 7.92 8.62
CA ILE A 99 -12.30 9.16 7.98
C ILE A 99 -11.22 8.82 6.95
N LEU A 100 -10.23 8.01 7.32
CA LEU A 100 -9.15 7.62 6.43
C LEU A 100 -9.66 6.89 5.19
N TYR A 101 -10.60 5.96 5.35
CA TYR A 101 -11.13 5.14 4.27
C TYR A 101 -11.93 6.02 3.30
N ALA A 102 -12.71 6.97 3.82
CA ALA A 102 -13.39 7.95 2.97
C ALA A 102 -12.39 8.78 2.13
N GLN A 103 -11.29 9.23 2.73
CA GLN A 103 -10.25 10.02 2.03
C GLN A 103 -9.49 9.21 0.97
N VAL A 104 -9.15 7.94 1.26
CA VAL A 104 -8.38 7.09 0.34
C VAL A 104 -9.25 6.57 -0.80
N CYS A 105 -10.48 6.13 -0.49
CA CYS A 105 -11.33 5.46 -1.45
C CYS A 105 -12.14 6.42 -2.32
N GLY A 106 -12.56 7.57 -1.77
CA GLY A 106 -13.50 8.47 -2.42
C GLY A 106 -14.76 7.73 -2.86
N THR A 107 -15.16 7.90 -4.12
CA THR A 107 -16.35 7.26 -4.70
C THR A 107 -16.21 5.75 -4.90
N ASN A 108 -14.99 5.20 -4.83
CA ASN A 108 -14.71 3.78 -5.09
C ASN A 108 -14.65 2.93 -3.81
N ILE A 109 -15.25 3.40 -2.71
CA ILE A 109 -15.19 2.70 -1.41
C ILE A 109 -15.72 1.28 -1.49
N ARG A 110 -16.87 1.06 -2.15
CA ARG A 110 -17.47 -0.28 -2.25
C ARG A 110 -16.54 -1.28 -2.92
N GLU A 111 -15.94 -0.88 -4.04
CA GLU A 111 -15.02 -1.71 -4.80
C GLU A 111 -13.72 -1.96 -4.03
N THR A 112 -13.18 -0.92 -3.39
CA THR A 112 -11.97 -1.04 -2.54
C THR A 112 -12.21 -2.01 -1.37
N MET A 113 -13.37 -1.93 -0.71
CA MET A 113 -13.68 -2.82 0.41
C MET A 113 -13.81 -4.28 -0.02
N ARG A 114 -14.31 -4.55 -1.22
CA ARG A 114 -14.35 -5.91 -1.79
C ARG A 114 -12.94 -6.52 -1.92
N TYR A 115 -11.97 -5.74 -2.37
CA TYR A 115 -10.57 -6.19 -2.41
C TYR A 115 -9.98 -6.33 -0.99
N LEU A 116 -10.30 -5.42 -0.08
CA LEU A 116 -9.80 -5.45 1.29
C LEU A 116 -10.24 -6.74 1.99
N GLU A 117 -11.51 -7.11 1.88
CA GLU A 117 -12.05 -8.37 2.42
C GLU A 117 -11.29 -9.58 1.86
N ARG A 118 -11.09 -9.65 0.53
CA ARG A 118 -10.32 -10.71 -0.13
C ARG A 118 -8.87 -10.80 0.38
N TYR A 119 -8.26 -9.70 0.79
CA TYR A 119 -6.89 -9.71 1.33
C TYR A 119 -6.85 -10.06 2.82
N ILE A 120 -7.89 -9.71 3.57
CA ILE A 120 -8.06 -10.09 4.99
C ILE A 120 -8.28 -11.59 5.14
N GLU A 121 -9.07 -12.22 4.25
CA GLU A 121 -9.32 -13.68 4.25
C GLU A 121 -8.05 -14.52 4.36
N VAL A 122 -6.95 -14.05 3.75
CA VAL A 122 -5.66 -14.73 3.69
C VAL A 122 -4.58 -13.99 4.46
N GLN A 123 -4.93 -13.12 5.42
CA GLN A 123 -3.97 -12.27 6.13
C GLN A 123 -2.88 -13.07 6.87
N GLN A 124 -3.18 -14.31 7.28
CA GLN A 124 -2.21 -15.20 7.93
C GLN A 124 -1.17 -15.78 6.95
N ASP A 125 -1.48 -15.79 5.65
CA ASP A 125 -0.57 -16.22 4.58
C ASP A 125 -0.18 -15.03 3.70
N ARG A 126 0.93 -14.40 4.09
CA ARG A 126 1.50 -13.26 3.37
C ARG A 126 1.85 -13.59 1.92
N GLY A 127 2.28 -14.83 1.62
CA GLY A 127 2.61 -15.24 0.26
C GLY A 127 1.40 -15.22 -0.65
N THR A 128 0.31 -15.84 -0.19
CA THR A 128 -0.97 -15.84 -0.92
C THR A 128 -1.54 -14.43 -1.06
N GLN A 129 -1.44 -13.60 -0.02
CA GLN A 129 -1.91 -12.21 -0.08
C GLN A 129 -1.16 -11.38 -1.15
N LEU A 130 0.17 -11.47 -1.17
CA LEU A 130 1.00 -10.78 -2.17
C LEU A 130 0.70 -11.28 -3.58
N PHE A 131 0.54 -12.59 -3.75
CA PHE A 131 0.22 -13.18 -5.03
C PHE A 131 -1.17 -12.74 -5.55
N ARG A 132 -2.18 -12.67 -4.67
CA ARG A 132 -3.52 -12.16 -5.04
C ARG A 132 -3.44 -10.73 -5.56
N LEU A 133 -2.77 -9.85 -4.82
CA LEU A 133 -2.58 -8.46 -5.22
C LEU A 133 -1.82 -8.35 -6.56
N ALA A 134 -0.70 -9.06 -6.69
CA ALA A 134 0.09 -9.07 -7.90
C ALA A 134 -0.74 -9.55 -9.11
N SER A 135 -1.56 -10.58 -8.93
CA SER A 135 -2.45 -11.11 -9.97
C SER A 135 -3.56 -10.12 -10.34
N ASP A 136 -4.16 -9.44 -9.36
CA ASP A 136 -5.18 -8.41 -9.61
C ASP A 136 -4.59 -7.25 -10.45
N ILE A 137 -3.37 -6.79 -10.12
CA ILE A 137 -2.66 -5.74 -10.87
C ILE A 137 -2.25 -6.23 -12.27
N ALA A 138 -1.66 -7.43 -12.37
CA ALA A 138 -1.25 -8.02 -13.65
C ALA A 138 -2.44 -8.15 -14.59
N ARG A 139 -3.56 -8.69 -14.11
CA ARG A 139 -4.80 -8.85 -14.89
C ARG A 139 -5.28 -7.54 -15.47
N TYR A 140 -5.22 -6.45 -14.68
CA TYR A 140 -5.59 -5.13 -15.17
C TYR A 140 -4.61 -4.60 -16.24
N ILE A 141 -3.29 -4.79 -16.03
CA ILE A 141 -2.26 -4.36 -16.98
C ILE A 141 -2.35 -5.12 -18.30
N THR A 142 -2.60 -6.43 -18.26
CA THR A 142 -2.56 -7.32 -19.44
C THR A 142 -3.93 -7.51 -20.10
N GLY A 143 -5.01 -7.23 -19.38
CA GLY A 143 -6.39 -7.38 -19.87
C GLY A 143 -6.87 -8.82 -19.97
N SER A 144 -6.14 -9.76 -19.36
CA SER A 144 -6.46 -11.18 -19.32
C SER A 144 -6.09 -11.75 -17.96
N GLU A 145 -6.52 -12.98 -17.65
CA GLU A 145 -6.05 -13.68 -16.46
C GLU A 145 -4.52 -13.65 -16.37
N ALA A 146 -4.01 -13.29 -15.19
CA ALA A 146 -2.58 -13.10 -14.97
C ALA A 146 -1.87 -14.44 -15.01
N SER A 147 -0.78 -14.53 -15.79
CA SER A 147 0.09 -15.70 -15.75
C SER A 147 0.91 -15.72 -14.46
N LEU A 148 1.37 -16.91 -14.05
CA LEU A 148 2.26 -17.04 -12.90
C LEU A 148 3.52 -16.16 -13.04
N ALA A 149 4.08 -16.07 -14.25
CA ALA A 149 5.26 -15.27 -14.51
C ALA A 149 5.01 -13.77 -14.29
N GLU A 150 3.88 -13.24 -14.79
CA GLU A 150 3.47 -11.85 -14.60
C GLU A 150 3.28 -11.52 -13.12
N SER A 151 2.55 -12.37 -12.39
CA SER A 151 2.33 -12.20 -10.96
C SER A 151 3.63 -12.29 -10.16
N MET A 152 4.57 -13.16 -10.55
CA MET A 152 5.89 -13.25 -9.90
C MET A 152 6.72 -11.99 -10.12
N ILE A 153 6.75 -11.45 -11.34
CA ILE A 153 7.44 -10.19 -11.66
C ILE A 153 6.91 -9.07 -10.76
N LEU A 154 5.58 -8.92 -10.68
CA LEU A 154 4.97 -7.88 -9.86
C LEU A 154 5.12 -8.13 -8.35
N THR A 155 5.14 -9.39 -7.90
CA THR A 155 5.37 -9.73 -6.49
C THR A 155 6.74 -9.24 -6.02
N SER A 156 7.76 -9.28 -6.89
CA SER A 156 9.14 -8.90 -6.54
C SER A 156 9.29 -7.43 -6.12
N ILE A 157 8.44 -6.53 -6.61
CA ILE A 157 8.50 -5.11 -6.29
C ILE A 157 7.64 -4.71 -5.09
N ILE A 158 6.72 -5.57 -4.62
CA ILE A 158 5.79 -5.20 -3.55
C ILE A 158 6.50 -4.80 -2.24
N PRO A 159 7.57 -5.50 -1.77
CA PRO A 159 8.19 -5.18 -0.48
C PRO A 159 8.64 -3.72 -0.34
N ILE A 160 9.24 -3.13 -1.36
CA ILE A 160 9.69 -1.73 -1.30
C ILE A 160 8.50 -0.75 -1.19
N TYR A 161 7.36 -1.06 -1.83
CA TYR A 161 6.16 -0.24 -1.73
C TYR A 161 5.41 -0.42 -0.41
N VAL A 162 5.59 -1.54 0.28
CA VAL A 162 5.15 -1.67 1.69
C VAL A 162 5.90 -0.65 2.55
N ASP A 163 7.21 -0.55 2.40
CA ASP A 163 8.01 0.41 3.17
C ASP A 163 7.65 1.87 2.82
N PHE A 164 7.44 2.19 1.54
CA PHE A 164 6.98 3.53 1.15
C PHE A 164 5.58 3.87 1.68
N THR A 165 4.68 2.88 1.75
CA THR A 165 3.37 3.03 2.37
C THR A 165 3.51 3.37 3.85
N HIS A 166 4.34 2.65 4.60
CA HIS A 166 4.62 2.97 6.00
C HIS A 166 5.29 4.34 6.20
N MET A 167 6.18 4.74 5.27
CA MET A 167 6.79 6.08 5.31
C MET A 167 5.73 7.18 5.14
N ALA A 168 4.75 7.01 4.26
CA ALA A 168 3.67 7.97 4.09
C ALA A 168 2.88 8.16 5.40
N VAL A 169 2.59 7.06 6.11
CA VAL A 169 1.90 7.09 7.40
C VAL A 169 2.76 7.78 8.46
N ALA A 170 4.01 7.33 8.65
CA ALA A 170 4.92 7.91 9.65
C ALA A 170 5.16 9.41 9.40
N TYR A 171 5.19 9.84 8.13
CA TYR A 171 5.31 11.24 7.76
C TYR A 171 4.12 12.08 8.21
N ALA A 172 2.89 11.61 7.97
CA ALA A 172 1.68 12.30 8.41
C ALA A 172 1.61 12.48 9.93
N PHE A 173 2.13 11.51 10.69
CA PHE A 173 2.25 11.59 12.15
C PHE A 173 3.49 12.35 12.65
N ARG A 174 4.34 12.85 11.74
CA ARG A 174 5.63 13.50 12.06
C ARG A 174 6.56 12.61 12.91
N ASP A 175 6.48 11.29 12.73
CA ASP A 175 7.34 10.33 13.42
C ASP A 175 8.71 10.24 12.74
N HIS A 176 9.57 11.21 13.06
CA HIS A 176 10.90 11.32 12.48
C HIS A 176 11.81 10.11 12.78
N ASN A 177 11.58 9.42 13.90
CA ASN A 177 12.40 8.26 14.28
C ASN A 177 12.04 7.06 13.39
N THR A 178 10.74 6.73 13.30
CA THR A 178 10.30 5.65 12.42
C THR A 178 10.59 5.94 10.95
N LEU A 179 10.46 7.20 10.50
CA LEU A 179 10.89 7.58 9.16
C LEU A 179 12.38 7.32 8.90
N ARG A 180 13.25 7.60 9.88
CA ARG A 180 14.69 7.35 9.73
C ARG A 180 14.99 5.87 9.60
N GLU A 181 14.35 5.04 10.42
CA GLU A 181 14.49 3.58 10.40
C GLU A 181 14.00 2.98 9.07
N LEU A 182 12.84 3.41 8.58
CA LEU A 182 12.32 2.97 7.29
C LEU A 182 13.27 3.40 6.15
N ARG A 183 13.81 4.63 6.19
CA ARG A 183 14.73 5.12 5.16
C ARG A 183 16.05 4.33 5.12
N SER A 184 16.56 3.89 6.27
CA SER A 184 17.75 3.04 6.28
C SER A 184 17.49 1.66 5.67
N LYS A 185 16.29 1.09 5.85
CA LYS A 185 15.92 -0.20 5.23
C LYS A 185 15.85 -0.11 3.71
N VAL A 186 15.21 0.94 3.19
CA VAL A 186 15.09 1.12 1.73
C VAL A 186 16.45 1.39 1.07
N ARG A 187 17.37 2.08 1.76
CA ARG A 187 18.73 2.35 1.23
C ARG A 187 19.65 1.12 1.21
N SER A 188 19.29 0.05 1.92
CA SER A 188 20.07 -1.20 1.95
C SER A 188 19.65 -2.22 0.90
N VAL A 189 18.67 -1.88 0.06
CA VAL A 189 18.19 -2.66 -1.10
C VAL A 189 18.80 -2.07 -2.36
#